data_AF-A0A251YNB4-F1
#
_entry.id   AF-A0A251YNB4-F1
#
_cell.length_a   1.000
_cell.length_b   1.000
_cell.length_c   1.000
_cell.angle_alpha   90.00
_cell.angle_beta   90.00
_cell.angle_gamma   90.00
#
_symmetry.space_group_name_H-M   'P 1'
#
loop_
_entity.id
_entity.type
_entity.pdbx_description
1 polymer ?
#
loop_
_entity_poly.entity_id
_entity_poly.type
_entity_poly.pdbx_seq_one_letter_code
_entity_poly.pdbx_strand_id
1 'polypeptide(L)'
;MTNKVRRDSPAPTPLEAPQGPALYRTSPGGARIEDRSTSWPSRRYLASLVHDWDGWMLTPRLGDGSHGPFSSAEAAFLWWLQHRDALPPSRRVWRNGDPWEPRDPDA
;
A
#
# COMPACT_ATOMS: atom_id res chain seq x y z
N MET A 1 -41.43 -23.37 35.05
CA MET A 1 -40.72 -24.00 33.92
C MET A 1 -40.01 -22.95 33.11
N THR A 2 -38.83 -23.31 32.61
CA THR A 2 -37.80 -22.48 31.97
C THR A 2 -38.06 -22.28 30.47
N ASN A 3 -37.76 -21.10 29.93
CA ASN A 3 -36.93 -21.02 28.72
C ASN A 3 -36.37 -19.61 28.52
N LYS A 4 -35.17 -19.36 29.08
CA LYS A 4 -34.31 -18.26 28.61
C LYS A 4 -33.54 -18.82 27.42
N VAL A 5 -34.02 -18.53 26.21
CA VAL A 5 -33.31 -18.85 24.97
C VAL A 5 -32.07 -17.94 24.94
N ARG A 6 -30.93 -18.46 25.40
CA ARG A 6 -29.63 -17.86 25.12
C ARG A 6 -29.45 -17.95 23.61
N ARG A 7 -29.45 -16.79 22.95
CA ARG A 7 -29.06 -16.66 21.55
C ARG A 7 -27.53 -16.72 21.53
N ASP A 8 -26.98 -17.92 21.78
CA ASP A 8 -25.61 -18.29 21.46
C ASP A 8 -25.54 -18.48 19.93
N SER A 9 -25.61 -17.36 19.20
CA SER A 9 -25.11 -17.32 17.84
C SER A 9 -23.65 -16.89 17.98
N PRO A 10 -22.65 -17.77 17.76
CA PRO A 10 -21.31 -17.29 17.53
C PRO A 10 -21.41 -16.37 16.30
N ALA A 11 -21.17 -15.08 16.50
CA ALA A 11 -20.99 -14.17 15.38
C ALA A 11 -19.98 -14.85 14.44
N PRO A 12 -20.23 -14.87 13.11
CA PRO A 12 -19.28 -15.45 12.18
C PRO A 12 -17.93 -14.81 12.48
N THR A 13 -17.00 -15.62 12.96
CA THR A 13 -15.63 -15.19 13.21
C THR A 13 -15.18 -14.56 11.89
N PRO A 14 -14.85 -13.26 11.85
CA PRO A 14 -14.45 -12.65 10.59
C PRO A 14 -13.31 -13.50 10.06
N LEU A 15 -13.47 -14.05 8.84
CA LEU A 15 -12.41 -14.76 8.13
C LEU A 15 -11.11 -14.00 8.39
N GLU A 16 -10.09 -14.72 8.87
CA GLU A 16 -8.77 -14.16 9.21
C GLU A 16 -8.45 -13.01 8.26
N ALA A 17 -8.30 -11.80 8.80
CA ALA A 17 -7.98 -10.65 7.98
C ALA A 17 -6.80 -11.03 7.06
N PRO A 18 -6.87 -10.75 5.75
CA PRO A 18 -5.84 -11.19 4.81
C PRO A 18 -4.47 -10.78 5.34
N GLN A 19 -3.65 -11.80 5.63
CA GLN A 19 -2.33 -11.63 6.22
C GLN A 19 -1.41 -11.03 5.14
N GLY A 20 -0.93 -9.80 5.36
CA GLY A 20 -0.01 -9.10 4.47
C GLY A 20 -0.60 -7.87 3.76
N PRO A 21 0.01 -7.42 2.65
CA PRO A 21 -0.41 -6.22 1.94
C PRO A 21 -1.81 -6.35 1.35
N ALA A 22 -2.63 -5.32 1.55
CA ALA A 22 -3.99 -5.25 1.03
C ALA A 22 -4.26 -3.88 0.39
N LEU A 23 -5.03 -3.89 -0.70
CA LEU A 23 -5.54 -2.69 -1.35
C LEU A 23 -6.76 -2.16 -0.60
N TYR A 24 -6.79 -0.86 -0.33
CA TYR A 24 -7.87 -0.16 0.34
C TYR A 24 -8.28 1.07 -0.46
N ARG A 25 -9.56 1.16 -0.85
CA ARG A 25 -10.09 2.38 -1.47
C ARG A 25 -10.31 3.44 -0.39
N THR A 26 -9.72 4.62 -0.61
CA THR A 26 -9.87 5.78 0.28
C THR A 26 -10.89 6.77 -0.25
N SER A 27 -11.08 6.84 -1.57
CA SER A 27 -12.02 7.74 -2.25
C SER A 27 -12.30 7.20 -3.67
N PRO A 28 -13.24 7.81 -4.43
CA PRO A 28 -13.53 7.37 -5.79
C PRO A 28 -12.30 7.31 -6.71
N GLY A 29 -11.37 8.25 -6.57
CA GLY A 29 -10.10 8.31 -7.32
C GLY A 29 -8.85 8.04 -6.48
N GLY A 30 -9.00 7.44 -5.29
CA GLY A 30 -7.88 7.22 -4.37
C GLY A 30 -7.92 5.83 -3.74
N ALA A 31 -6.77 5.18 -3.71
CA ALA A 31 -6.56 3.93 -3.00
C ALA A 31 -5.18 3.89 -2.35
N ARG A 32 -4.96 2.95 -1.43
CA ARG A 32 -3.70 2.74 -0.72
C ARG A 32 -3.42 1.27 -0.54
N ILE A 33 -2.14 0.91 -0.47
CA ILE A 33 -1.68 -0.42 -0.10
C ILE A 33 -1.16 -0.34 1.33
N GLU A 34 -1.71 -1.17 2.22
CA GLU A 34 -1.34 -1.25 3.64
C GLU A 34 -1.00 -2.68 4.02
N ASP A 35 0.00 -2.85 4.88
CA ASP A 35 0.28 -4.13 5.53
C ASP A 35 -0.70 -4.39 6.68
N ARG A 36 -1.50 -5.45 6.56
CA ARG A 36 -2.48 -5.89 7.56
C ARG A 36 -2.02 -7.08 8.40
N SER A 37 -0.76 -7.50 8.29
CA SER A 37 -0.18 -8.51 9.19
C SER A 37 -0.21 -8.10 10.67
N THR A 38 -0.33 -6.80 10.95
CA THR A 38 -0.44 -6.24 12.32
C THR A 38 -1.77 -5.54 12.56
N SER A 39 -2.21 -5.51 13.83
CA SER A 39 -3.38 -4.73 14.25
C SER A 39 -3.16 -3.22 14.06
N TRP A 40 -4.25 -2.47 13.98
CA TRP A 40 -4.19 -1.00 14.10
C TRP A 40 -3.61 -0.63 15.49
N PRO A 41 -2.79 0.43 15.65
CA PRO A 41 -2.28 1.40 14.66
C PRO A 41 -0.99 0.97 13.95
N SER A 42 -0.47 -0.24 14.23
CA SER A 42 0.83 -0.71 13.73
C SER A 42 0.88 -1.00 12.23
N ARG A 43 -0.26 -0.89 11.52
CA ARG A 43 -0.35 -1.09 10.08
C ARG A 43 0.62 -0.18 9.34
N ARG A 44 1.40 -0.77 8.45
CA ARG A 44 2.39 -0.04 7.67
C ARG A 44 1.77 0.38 6.35
N TYR A 45 1.74 1.69 6.10
CA TYR A 45 1.48 2.23 4.76
C TYR A 45 2.63 1.83 3.81
N LEU A 46 2.29 1.31 2.63
CA LEU A 46 3.25 0.76 1.66
C LEU A 46 3.25 1.51 0.32
N ALA A 47 2.09 1.97 -0.17
CA ALA A 47 1.98 2.75 -1.42
C ALA A 47 0.64 3.49 -1.52
N SER A 48 0.59 4.55 -2.32
CA SER A 48 -0.64 5.27 -2.69
C SER A 48 -0.97 5.02 -4.15
N LEU A 49 -2.26 5.05 -4.47
CA LEU A 49 -2.78 5.03 -5.82
C LEU A 49 -3.72 6.21 -6.01
N VAL A 50 -3.52 6.93 -7.10
CA VAL A 50 -4.37 8.06 -7.51
C VAL A 50 -4.85 7.82 -8.92
N HIS A 51 -6.14 7.97 -9.16
CA HIS A 51 -6.71 7.94 -10.50
C HIS A 51 -6.55 9.32 -11.13
N ASP A 52 -5.71 9.40 -12.16
CA ASP A 52 -5.52 10.58 -13.00
C ASP A 52 -6.28 10.43 -14.34
N TRP A 53 -6.18 11.41 -15.23
CA TRP A 53 -6.89 11.43 -16.51
C TRP A 53 -6.58 10.22 -17.41
N ASP A 54 -5.35 9.72 -17.36
CA ASP A 54 -4.86 8.56 -18.14
C ASP A 54 -5.12 7.20 -17.47
N GLY A 55 -5.46 7.19 -16.18
CA GLY A 55 -5.63 5.96 -15.40
C GLY A 55 -5.02 6.02 -14.01
N TRP A 56 -4.85 4.86 -13.38
CA TRP A 56 -4.34 4.77 -12.02
C TRP A 56 -2.82 4.88 -11.99
N MET A 57 -2.31 5.81 -11.20
CA MET A 57 -0.89 5.98 -10.91
C MET A 57 -0.59 5.44 -9.52
N LEU A 58 0.42 4.57 -9.41
CA LEU A 58 0.89 4.00 -8.15
C LEU A 58 2.19 4.67 -7.73
N THR A 59 2.25 5.13 -6.48
CA THR A 59 3.45 5.71 -5.88
C THR A 59 3.83 4.88 -4.65
N PRO A 60 4.90 4.07 -4.74
CA PRO A 60 5.40 3.32 -3.61
C PRO A 60 5.89 4.26 -2.50
N ARG A 61 5.72 3.88 -1.24
CA ARG A 61 6.32 4.61 -0.11
C ARG A 61 7.84 4.51 -0.12
N LEU A 62 8.33 3.32 -0.46
CA LEU A 62 9.74 3.01 -0.65
C LEU A 62 9.89 2.58 -2.10
N GLY A 63 10.63 3.35 -2.88
CA GLY A 63 10.70 3.21 -4.34
C GLY A 63 11.06 4.53 -5.00
N ASP A 64 11.39 4.51 -6.28
CA ASP A 64 11.56 5.72 -7.07
C ASP A 64 10.31 6.03 -7.92
N GLY A 65 9.76 7.21 -7.69
CA GLY A 65 8.74 7.79 -8.57
C GLY A 65 7.37 7.11 -8.52
N SER A 66 6.60 7.40 -9.56
CA SER A 66 5.25 6.87 -9.78
C SER A 66 5.26 5.94 -10.99
N HIS A 67 4.49 4.85 -10.90
CA HIS A 67 4.35 3.84 -11.94
C HIS A 67 2.91 3.86 -12.47
N GLY A 68 2.75 3.57 -13.75
CA GLY A 68 1.48 3.59 -14.45
C GLY A 68 1.60 4.29 -15.81
N PRO A 69 0.47 4.66 -16.43
CA PRO A 69 -0.90 4.47 -15.94
C PRO A 69 -1.35 3.00 -15.97
N PHE A 70 -2.16 2.61 -14.98
CA PHE A 70 -2.80 1.30 -14.90
C PHE A 70 -4.30 1.41 -15.17
N SER A 71 -4.89 0.37 -15.77
CA SER A 71 -6.33 0.34 -16.08
C SER A 71 -7.23 0.29 -14.85
N SER A 72 -6.74 -0.19 -13.71
CA SER A 72 -7.45 -0.19 -12.44
C SER A 72 -6.50 -0.13 -11.23
N ALA A 73 -7.06 0.16 -10.06
CA ALA A 73 -6.32 0.10 -8.79
C ALA A 73 -5.83 -1.33 -8.46
N GLU A 74 -6.59 -2.35 -8.85
CA GLU A 74 -6.23 -3.76 -8.71
C GLU A 74 -5.07 -4.13 -9.63
N ALA A 75 -5.06 -3.65 -10.88
CA ALA A 75 -3.95 -3.88 -11.81
C ALA A 75 -2.64 -3.29 -11.27
N ALA A 76 -2.71 -2.07 -10.74
CA ALA A 76 -1.59 -1.42 -10.06
C ALA A 76 -1.14 -2.21 -8.81
N PHE A 77 -2.08 -2.72 -8.00
CA PHE A 77 -1.75 -3.54 -6.83
C PHE A 77 -1.04 -4.85 -7.20
N LEU A 78 -1.52 -5.54 -8.24
CA LEU A 78 -0.88 -6.76 -8.75
C LEU A 78 0.53 -6.49 -9.29
N TRP A 79 0.69 -5.39 -10.03
CA TRP A 79 2.01 -4.96 -10.49
C TRP A 79 2.95 -4.71 -9.31
N TRP A 80 2.48 -3.98 -8.28
CA TRP A 80 3.28 -3.72 -7.09
C TRP A 80 3.69 -5.00 -6.36
N LEU A 81 2.79 -5.97 -6.19
CA LEU A 81 3.13 -7.26 -5.56
C LEU A 81 4.28 -7.99 -6.29
N GLN A 82 4.32 -7.89 -7.62
CA GLN A 82 5.33 -8.53 -8.45
C GLN A 82 6.68 -7.80 -8.46
N HIS A 83 6.67 -6.47 -8.30
CA HIS A 83 7.85 -5.63 -8.51
C HIS A 83 8.40 -5.00 -7.22
N ARG A 84 7.66 -5.04 -6.10
CA ARG A 84 8.03 -4.35 -4.85
C ARG A 84 9.43 -4.68 -4.35
N ASP A 85 9.89 -5.91 -4.54
CA ASP A 85 11.18 -6.38 -4.03
C ASP A 85 12.35 -5.95 -4.95
N ALA A 86 12.02 -5.50 -6.17
CA ALA A 86 12.97 -4.96 -7.16
C ALA A 86 12.93 -3.43 -7.26
N LEU A 87 12.02 -2.76 -6.53
CA LEU A 87 11.98 -1.30 -6.51
C LEU A 87 13.28 -0.76 -5.91
N PRO A 88 13.92 0.23 -6.56
CA PRO A 88 15.14 0.81 -6.01
C PRO A 88 14.84 1.43 -4.64
N PRO A 89 15.82 1.47 -3.74
CA PRO A 89 15.63 2.13 -2.45
C PRO A 89 15.18 3.57 -2.70
N SER A 90 14.24 4.05 -1.87
CA SER A 90 13.76 5.42 -1.95
C SER A 90 14.95 6.37 -2.09
N ARG A 91 15.06 7.07 -3.22
CA ARG A 91 16.08 8.12 -3.38
C ARG A 91 15.95 9.02 -2.16
N ARG A 92 17.02 9.14 -1.37
CA ARG A 92 17.09 10.14 -0.30
C ARG A 92 16.69 11.46 -0.94
N VAL A 93 15.53 11.98 -0.55
CA VAL A 93 15.16 13.36 -0.89
C VAL A 93 16.23 14.20 -0.22
N TRP A 94 17.06 14.87 -1.04
CA TRP A 94 18.03 15.84 -0.55
C TRP A 94 17.34 16.73 0.46
N ARG A 95 17.73 16.61 1.73
CA ARG A 95 17.29 17.55 2.76
C ARG A 95 18.26 18.72 2.73
N ASN A 96 17.76 19.94 2.95
CA ASN A 96 18.62 21.08 3.21
C ASN A 96 19.60 20.70 4.34
N GLY A 97 20.88 20.58 4.02
CA GLY A 97 21.93 20.14 4.94
C GLY A 97 22.62 18.81 4.60
N ASP A 98 22.16 18.06 3.59
CA ASP A 98 22.90 16.89 3.11
C ASP A 98 24.20 17.36 2.40
N PRO A 99 25.38 16.77 2.74
CA PRO A 99 26.63 17.13 2.10
C PRO A 99 26.56 16.83 0.61
N TRP A 100 27.03 17.77 -0.21
CA TRP A 100 27.04 17.62 -1.65
C TRP A 100 28.04 16.53 -2.05
N GLU A 101 27.55 15.37 -2.51
CA GLU A 101 28.42 14.39 -3.16
C GLU A 101 28.84 14.94 -4.53
N PRO A 102 30.14 15.06 -4.80
CA PRO A 102 30.62 15.33 -6.16
C PRO A 102 30.21 14.15 -7.04
N ARG A 103 29.41 14.42 -8.07
CA ARG A 103 29.35 13.51 -9.21
C ARG A 103 30.74 13.47 -9.81
N ASP A 104 31.43 12.33 -9.68
CA ASP A 104 32.62 12.05 -10.50
C ASP A 104 32.23 12.23 -11.97
N PRO A 105 32.90 13.13 -12.71
CA PRO A 105 32.60 13.35 -14.13
C PRO A 105 33.27 12.32 -15.07
N ASP A 106 33.88 11.24 -14.57
CA ASP A 106 34.59 10.25 -15.39
C ASP A 106 34.33 8.78 -14.96
N ALA A 107 33.13 8.26 -15.24
CA ALA A 107 32.84 6.81 -15.21
C ALA A 107 32.15 6.35 -16.49
#